data_AF-A0A1A2N1E7-F1
#
_entry.id   AF-A0A1A2N1E7-F1
#
_cell.length_a   1.000
_cell.length_b   1.000
_cell.length_c   1.000
_cell.angle_alpha   90.00
_cell.angle_beta   90.00
_cell.angle_gamma   90.00
#
_symmetry.space_group_name_H-M   'P 1'
#
loop_
_entity.id
_entity.type
_entity.pdbx_description
1 polymer ?
#
loop_
_entity_poly.entity_id
_entity_poly.type
_entity_poly.pdbx_seq_one_letter_code
_entity_poly.pdbx_strand_id
1 'polypeptide(L)'
;MSAETLHAIETTIRAHIAETHGDVPALTDWFVSYGAMTQCDDSPTGLSYITNYCTSDGSPQGALGIASLGLRHLADDLSGAE
;
A
#
# COMPACT_ATOMS: atom_id res chain seq x y z
N MET A 1 11.91 1.00 2.51
CA MET A 1 11.54 2.17 1.68
C MET A 1 11.60 3.41 2.56
N SER A 2 12.22 4.50 2.13
CA SER A 2 12.33 5.72 2.94
C SER A 2 11.07 6.58 2.85
N ALA A 3 10.87 7.50 3.80
CA ALA A 3 9.79 8.48 3.77
C ALA A 3 9.85 9.36 2.51
N GLU A 4 11.05 9.65 2.02
CA GLU A 4 11.27 10.41 0.77
C GLU A 4 10.73 9.67 -0.45
N THR A 5 10.90 8.35 -0.53
CA THR A 5 10.35 7.55 -1.64
C THR A 5 8.82 7.55 -1.63
N LEU A 6 8.20 7.42 -0.46
CA LEU A 6 6.75 7.50 -0.31
C LEU A 6 6.22 8.87 -0.75
N HIS A 7 6.89 9.93 -0.33
CA HIS A 7 6.53 11.30 -0.70
C HIS A 7 6.67 11.56 -2.21
N ALA A 8 7.72 11.03 -2.85
CA ALA A 8 7.92 11.13 -4.29
C ALA A 8 6.83 10.38 -5.08
N ILE A 9 6.42 9.20 -4.60
CA ILE A 9 5.32 8.43 -5.21
C ILE A 9 4.01 9.20 -5.09
N GLU A 10 3.68 9.72 -3.90
CA GLU A 10 2.48 10.54 -3.70
C GLU A 10 2.46 11.76 -4.63
N THR A 11 3.59 12.45 -4.72
CA THR A 11 3.74 13.63 -5.60
C THR A 11 3.53 13.27 -7.07
N THR A 12 4.07 12.12 -7.51
CA THR A 12 3.93 11.63 -8.89
C THR A 12 2.47 11.29 -9.21
N ILE A 13 1.78 10.59 -8.32
CA ILE A 13 0.35 10.26 -8.48
C ILE A 13 -0.48 11.55 -8.55
N ARG A 14 -0.19 12.53 -7.67
CA ARG A 14 -0.86 13.83 -7.66
C ARG A 14 -0.67 14.60 -8.96
N ALA A 15 0.55 14.62 -9.49
CA ALA A 15 0.85 15.26 -10.77
C ALA A 15 0.09 14.61 -11.94
N HIS A 16 0.07 13.28 -12.01
CA HIS A 16 -0.61 12.54 -13.07
C HIS A 16 -2.13 12.77 -13.09
N ILE A 17 -2.76 12.80 -11.91
CA ILE A 17 -4.19 13.05 -11.79
C ILE A 17 -4.53 14.51 -12.16
N ALA A 18 -3.71 15.48 -11.73
CA ALA A 18 -3.90 16.88 -12.11
C ALA A 18 -3.80 17.09 -13.63
N GLU A 19 -2.86 16.40 -14.29
CA GLU A 19 -2.72 16.41 -15.76
C GLU A 19 -3.96 15.82 -16.46
N THR A 20 -4.56 14.78 -15.87
CA THR A 20 -5.70 14.07 -16.47
C THR A 20 -7.04 14.79 -16.26
N HIS A 21 -7.21 15.50 -15.14
CA HIS A 21 -8.51 16.05 -14.71
C HIS A 21 -8.61 17.58 -14.71
N GLY A 22 -7.53 18.31 -15.00
CA GLY A 22 -7.55 19.77 -15.25
C GLY A 22 -7.66 20.66 -14.00
N ASP A 23 -8.33 20.20 -12.95
CA ASP A 23 -8.23 20.76 -11.59
C ASP A 23 -7.29 19.88 -10.75
N VAL A 24 -6.83 20.37 -9.58
CA VAL A 24 -6.08 19.56 -8.61
C VAL A 24 -7.09 18.84 -7.71
N PRO A 25 -7.61 17.64 -8.06
CA PRO A 25 -8.43 16.92 -7.11
C PRO A 25 -7.58 16.60 -5.88
N ALA A 26 -8.17 16.82 -4.70
CA ALA A 26 -7.62 16.26 -3.49
C ALA A 26 -7.62 14.74 -3.64
N LEU A 27 -6.43 14.13 -3.61
CA LEU A 27 -6.20 12.69 -3.51
C LEU A 27 -6.74 12.21 -2.16
N THR A 28 -8.04 12.00 -2.11
CA THR A 28 -8.77 11.59 -0.92
C THR A 28 -8.79 10.09 -0.79
N ASP A 29 -8.98 9.35 -1.88
CA ASP A 29 -9.13 7.90 -1.84
C ASP A 29 -8.16 7.20 -2.81
N TRP A 30 -7.00 6.77 -2.30
CA TRP A 30 -6.05 5.95 -3.06
C TRP A 30 -5.34 4.98 -2.13
N PHE A 31 -4.86 3.86 -2.66
CA PHE A 31 -3.90 3.02 -1.95
C PHE A 31 -2.93 2.39 -2.95
N VAL A 32 -1.71 2.07 -2.49
CA VAL A 32 -0.68 1.40 -3.30
C VAL A 32 -0.26 0.14 -2.56
N SER A 33 -0.26 -1.00 -3.26
CA SER A 33 0.41 -2.22 -2.81
C SER A 33 1.88 -2.21 -3.25
N TYR A 34 2.79 -2.57 -2.37
CA TYR A 34 4.20 -2.71 -2.71
C TYR A 34 4.84 -3.90 -1.98
N GLY A 35 5.77 -4.57 -2.65
CA GLY A 35 6.60 -5.59 -2.02
C GLY A 35 7.67 -4.95 -1.14
N ALA A 36 7.87 -5.49 0.06
CA ALA A 36 8.97 -5.13 0.94
C ALA A 36 9.76 -6.38 1.32
N MET A 37 11.08 -6.24 1.36
CA MET A 37 11.96 -7.23 1.98
C MET A 37 12.36 -6.74 3.36
N THR A 38 12.19 -7.60 4.36
CA THR A 38 12.63 -7.35 5.73
C THR A 38 13.62 -8.42 6.14
N GLN A 39 14.60 -8.02 6.96
CA GLN A 39 15.50 -9.00 7.58
C GLN A 39 14.68 -9.85 8.56
N CYS A 40 14.83 -11.17 8.49
CA CYS A 40 14.06 -12.11 9.29
C CYS A 40 14.95 -13.29 9.66
N ASP A 41 15.22 -13.44 10.96
CA ASP A 41 16.10 -14.49 11.48
C ASP A 41 15.50 -15.90 11.32
N ASP A 42 14.18 -16.00 11.13
CA ASP A 42 13.45 -17.24 10.92
C ASP A 42 13.38 -17.67 9.44
N SER A 43 13.90 -16.84 8.52
CA SER A 43 13.98 -17.19 7.10
C SER A 43 15.30 -17.89 6.78
N PRO A 44 15.30 -18.99 5.98
CA PRO A 44 16.52 -19.68 5.57
C PRO A 44 17.49 -18.79 4.76
N THR A 45 17.00 -17.69 4.18
CA THR A 45 17.81 -16.70 3.45
C THR A 45 18.14 -15.46 4.29
N GLY A 46 17.66 -15.39 5.54
CA GLY A 46 17.73 -14.20 6.39
C GLY A 46 16.83 -13.06 5.93
N LEU A 47 15.99 -13.27 4.91
CA LEU A 47 15.13 -12.28 4.28
C LEU A 47 13.71 -12.82 4.17
N SER A 48 12.73 -12.02 4.56
CA SER A 48 11.31 -12.27 4.34
C SER A 48 10.76 -11.26 3.34
N TYR A 49 9.87 -11.71 2.45
CA TYR A 49 9.16 -10.86 1.52
C TYR A 49 7.71 -10.70 1.99
N ILE A 50 7.26 -9.47 2.16
CA ILE A 50 5.90 -9.15 2.57
C ILE A 50 5.26 -8.17 1.59
N THR A 51 3.97 -8.32 1.35
CA THR A 51 3.17 -7.32 0.65
C THR A 51 2.69 -6.30 1.66
N ASN A 52 3.04 -5.04 1.45
CA ASN A 52 2.59 -3.92 2.26
C ASN A 52 1.65 -3.02 1.45
N TYR A 53 0.88 -2.23 2.17
CA TYR A 53 -0.04 -1.26 1.59
C TYR A 53 0.19 0.11 2.22
N CYS A 54 0.09 1.18 1.43
CA CYS A 54 0.06 2.55 1.92
C CYS A 54 -1.09 3.34 1.27
N THR A 55 -1.55 4.37 1.96
CA THR A 55 -2.60 5.32 1.54
C THR A 55 -2.23 6.71 2.07
N SER A 56 -2.93 7.78 1.67
CA SER A 56 -2.72 9.10 2.26
C SER A 56 -3.30 9.19 3.66
N ASP A 57 -2.70 10.05 4.50
CA ASP A 57 -3.16 10.31 5.88
C ASP A 57 -4.63 10.76 5.97
N GLY A 58 -5.15 11.36 4.89
CA GLY A 58 -6.53 11.87 4.78
C GLY A 58 -7.50 10.92 4.07
N SER A 59 -7.20 9.62 3.97
CA SER A 59 -7.96 8.63 3.19
C SER A 59 -8.65 7.58 4.08
N PRO A 60 -9.80 7.90 4.71
CA PRO A 60 -10.58 6.91 5.46
C PRO A 60 -10.99 5.70 4.62
N GLN A 61 -11.34 5.91 3.34
CA GLN A 61 -11.73 4.80 2.45
C GLN A 61 -10.53 3.97 2.02
N GLY A 62 -9.36 4.59 1.79
CA GLY A 62 -8.13 3.84 1.53
C GLY A 62 -7.72 2.99 2.74
N ALA A 63 -7.81 3.53 3.95
CA ALA A 63 -7.57 2.77 5.17
C ALA A 63 -8.56 1.59 5.33
N LEU A 64 -9.85 1.81 5.06
CA LEU A 64 -10.87 0.77 5.08
C LEU A 64 -10.64 -0.31 4.01
N GLY A 65 -10.22 0.10 2.81
CA GLY A 65 -9.89 -0.81 1.71
C GLY A 65 -8.70 -1.72 2.05
N ILE A 66 -7.63 -1.15 2.60
CA ILE A 66 -6.46 -1.91 3.07
C ILE A 66 -6.86 -2.90 4.18
N ALA A 67 -7.66 -2.45 5.16
CA ALA A 67 -8.14 -3.32 6.23
C ALA A 67 -8.99 -4.49 5.70
N SER A 68 -9.84 -4.23 4.71
CA SER A 68 -10.69 -5.25 4.09
C SER A 68 -9.85 -6.31 3.34
N LEU A 69 -8.77 -5.88 2.66
CA LEU A 69 -7.83 -6.80 2.01
C LEU A 69 -7.09 -7.66 3.04
N GLY A 70 -6.60 -7.07 4.13
CA GLY A 70 -5.92 -7.80 5.19
C GLY A 70 -6.83 -8.84 5.85
N LEU A 71 -8.10 -8.50 6.11
CA LEU A 71 -9.09 -9.45 6.65
C LEU A 71 -9.38 -10.59 5.69
N ARG A 72 -9.44 -10.32 4.38
CA ARG A 72 -9.64 -11.35 3.36
C ARG A 72 -8.47 -12.33 3.31
N HIS A 73 -7.23 -11.83 3.28
CA HIS A 73 -6.04 -12.70 3.32
C HIS A 73 -5.99 -13.56 4.58
N LEU A 74 -6.30 -12.98 5.74
CA LEU A 74 -6.37 -13.75 6.99
C LEU A 74 -7.47 -14.82 6.93
N ALA A 75 -8.62 -14.52 6.33
CA ALA A 75 -9.70 -15.48 6.17
C ALA A 75 -9.30 -16.61 5.21
N ASP A 76 -8.65 -16.28 4.08
CA ASP A 76 -8.15 -17.25 3.11
C ASP A 76 -7.12 -18.18 3.77
N ASP A 77 -6.14 -17.64 4.50
CA ASP A 77 -5.13 -18.39 5.27
C ASP A 77 -5.76 -19.34 6.31
N LEU A 78 -6.74 -18.84 7.09
CA LEU A 78 -7.44 -19.64 8.10
C LEU A 78 -8.33 -20.72 7.49
N SER A 79 -8.84 -20.48 6.28
CA SER A 79 -9.67 -21.44 5.54
C SER A 79 -8.84 -22.49 4.79
N GLY A 80 -7.53 -22.28 4.64
CA GLY A 80 -6.63 -23.15 3.88
C GLY A 80 -6.90 -23.12 2.37
N ALA A 81 -7.54 -22.06 1.86
CA ALA A 81 -7.80 -21.88 0.45
C ALA A 81 -6.64 -21.12 -0.20
N GLU A 82 -5.76 -21.83 -0.91
CA GLU A 82 -4.81 -21.26 -1.87
C GLU A 82 -5.41 -21.22 -3.29
#